data_AF-A0A432IBI4-F1
#
_entry.id   AF-A0A432IBI4-F1
#
_cell.length_a   1.000
_cell.length_b   1.000
_cell.length_c   1.000
_cell.angle_alpha   90.00
_cell.angle_beta   90.00
_cell.angle_gamma   90.00
#
_symmetry.space_group_name_H-M   'P 1'
#
loop_
_entity.id
_entity.type
_entity.pdbx_description
1 polymer ?
#
loop_
_entity_poly.entity_id
_entity_poly.type
_entity_poly.pdbx_seq_one_letter_code
_entity_poly.pdbx_strand_id
1 'polypeptide(L)'
;MTEAPPSPEDSGSVGSWIDRYRADHNHPLNHLTHFIGIPAIVASLVVVFFNWQWGVGLFVGGWILQFIGHGIEGNKPSFMKDPRFLLIGPLFIIQEGFRKLIGKSTPPAKD
;
A
#
# COMPACT_ATOMS: atom_id res chain seq x y z
N MET A 1 38.93 9.93 -5.60
CA MET A 1 38.55 11.09 -6.41
C MET A 1 37.16 11.48 -5.94
N THR A 2 37.10 12.41 -4.98
CA THR A 2 35.84 12.80 -4.33
C THR A 2 35.14 13.79 -5.26
N GLU A 3 34.02 13.41 -5.87
CA GLU A 3 33.24 14.33 -6.68
C GLU A 3 32.71 15.47 -5.80
N ALA A 4 32.78 16.70 -6.31
CA ALA A 4 32.33 17.89 -5.62
C ALA A 4 30.79 17.84 -5.44
N PRO A 5 30.25 18.41 -4.35
CA PRO A 5 28.81 18.49 -4.17
C PRO A 5 28.15 19.25 -5.34
N PRO A 6 26.97 18.79 -5.81
CA PRO A 6 26.24 19.46 -6.90
C PRO A 6 25.93 20.90 -6.53
N SER A 7 25.88 21.78 -7.54
CA SER A 7 25.66 23.20 -7.33
C SER A 7 24.21 23.48 -6.87
N PRO A 8 23.93 24.62 -6.22
CA PRO A 8 22.61 24.92 -5.67
C PRO A 8 21.50 24.93 -6.72
N GLU A 9 21.81 25.25 -7.98
CA GLU A 9 20.84 25.32 -9.09
C GLU A 9 20.32 23.94 -9.52
N ASP A 10 21.14 22.91 -9.32
CA ASP A 10 20.86 21.50 -9.64
C ASP A 10 19.73 20.96 -8.77
N SER A 11 19.60 21.48 -7.54
CA SER A 11 18.59 21.04 -6.55
C SER A 11 17.17 21.54 -6.82
N GLY A 12 17.01 22.50 -7.74
CA GLY A 12 15.73 23.10 -8.13
C GLY A 12 15.21 22.69 -9.51
N SER A 13 16.01 21.97 -10.30
CA SER A 13 15.60 21.48 -11.62
C SER A 13 14.47 20.45 -11.50
N VAL A 14 13.44 20.58 -12.32
CA VAL A 14 12.36 19.57 -12.43
C VAL A 14 12.94 18.18 -12.71
N GLY A 15 14.07 18.08 -13.42
CA GLY A 15 14.77 16.83 -13.67
C GLY A 15 15.31 16.17 -12.39
N SER A 16 16.00 16.92 -11.53
CA SER A 16 16.58 16.38 -10.29
C SER A 16 15.51 16.03 -9.24
N TRP A 17 14.38 16.74 -9.25
CA TRP A 17 13.19 16.37 -8.48
C TRP A 17 12.55 15.08 -8.98
N ILE A 18 12.44 14.91 -10.30
CA ILE A 18 11.91 13.68 -10.91
C ILE A 18 12.84 12.49 -10.63
N ASP A 19 14.14 12.68 -10.68
CA ASP A 19 15.13 11.61 -10.43
C ASP A 19 15.11 11.17 -8.95
N ARG A 20 15.00 12.11 -8.01
CA ARG A 20 14.80 11.81 -6.58
C ARG A 20 13.45 11.16 -6.30
N TYR A 21 12.37 11.65 -6.92
CA TYR A 21 11.04 11.04 -6.80
C TYR A 21 11.03 9.59 -7.34
N ARG A 22 11.67 9.34 -8.48
CA ARG A 22 11.82 7.98 -9.06
C ARG A 22 12.69 7.07 -8.18
N ALA A 23 13.69 7.63 -7.50
CA ALA A 23 14.54 6.89 -6.56
C ALA A 23 13.78 6.50 -5.28
N ASP A 24 12.86 7.33 -4.80
CA ASP A 24 12.18 7.13 -3.52
C ASP A 24 10.87 6.31 -3.59
N HIS A 25 10.28 6.08 -4.78
CA HIS A 25 8.90 5.58 -4.92
C HIS A 25 8.73 4.44 -5.94
N ASN A 26 9.54 3.38 -5.89
CA ASN A 26 9.38 2.25 -6.81
C ASN A 26 9.90 0.91 -6.28
N HIS A 27 10.17 0.73 -4.98
CA HIS A 27 10.86 -0.48 -4.57
C HIS A 27 9.97 -1.72 -4.80
N PRO A 28 10.34 -2.64 -5.71
CA PRO A 28 9.46 -3.73 -6.13
C PRO A 28 9.14 -4.68 -4.97
N LEU A 29 10.04 -4.78 -3.99
CA LEU A 29 9.79 -5.55 -2.77
C LEU A 29 8.67 -4.97 -1.91
N ASN A 30 8.55 -3.64 -1.78
CA ASN A 30 7.46 -3.06 -1.00
C ASN A 30 6.11 -3.40 -1.68
N HIS A 31 6.02 -3.21 -2.99
CA HIS A 31 4.83 -3.58 -3.75
C HIS A 31 4.51 -5.09 -3.66
N LEU A 32 5.52 -5.96 -3.73
CA LEU A 32 5.32 -7.41 -3.62
C LEU A 32 4.82 -7.83 -2.24
N THR A 33 5.40 -7.27 -1.17
CA THR A 33 4.97 -7.56 0.20
C THR A 33 3.53 -7.09 0.47
N HIS A 34 3.12 -5.97 -0.13
CA HIS A 34 1.72 -5.51 -0.10
C HIS A 34 0.79 -6.40 -0.92
N PHE A 35 1.22 -6.81 -2.12
CA PHE A 35 0.45 -7.69 -3.00
C PHE A 35 0.15 -9.04 -2.35
N ILE A 36 1.05 -9.56 -1.52
CA ILE A 36 0.85 -10.82 -0.77
C ILE A 36 0.17 -10.55 0.58
N GLY A 37 0.60 -9.51 1.29
CA GLY A 37 0.16 -9.21 2.65
C GLY A 37 -1.31 -8.79 2.75
N ILE A 38 -1.80 -7.96 1.83
CA ILE A 38 -3.20 -7.50 1.84
C ILE A 38 -4.17 -8.68 1.61
N PRO A 39 -4.02 -9.53 0.57
CA PRO A 39 -4.86 -10.71 0.42
C PRO A 39 -4.76 -11.67 1.60
N ALA A 40 -3.58 -11.85 2.20
CA ALA A 40 -3.43 -12.68 3.39
C ALA A 40 -4.25 -12.14 4.58
N ILE A 41 -4.19 -10.83 4.84
CA ILE A 41 -5.00 -10.17 5.88
C ILE A 41 -6.48 -10.30 5.55
N VAL A 42 -6.92 -10.04 4.33
CA VAL A 42 -8.34 -10.16 3.94
C VAL A 42 -8.83 -11.59 4.10
N ALA A 43 -8.07 -12.58 3.63
CA ALA A 43 -8.40 -14.00 3.78
C ALA A 43 -8.46 -14.42 5.25
N SER A 44 -7.57 -13.89 6.08
CA SER A 44 -7.53 -14.20 7.52
C SER A 44 -8.84 -13.88 8.24
N LEU A 45 -9.54 -12.82 7.81
CA LEU A 45 -10.84 -12.42 8.36
C LEU A 45 -11.93 -13.49 8.16
N VAL A 46 -11.81 -14.30 7.11
CA VAL A 46 -12.73 -15.43 6.87
C VAL A 46 -12.20 -16.69 7.56
N VAL A 47 -10.91 -16.99 7.38
CA VAL A 47 -10.30 -18.23 7.89
C VAL A 47 -10.41 -18.35 9.41
N VAL A 48 -10.32 -17.24 10.15
CA VAL A 48 -10.38 -17.26 11.62
C VAL A 48 -11.63 -17.94 12.19
N PHE A 49 -12.75 -17.91 11.47
CA PHE A 49 -14.01 -18.56 11.88
C PHE A 49 -14.02 -20.08 11.68
N PHE A 50 -13.16 -20.60 10.80
CA PHE A 50 -13.04 -22.04 10.52
C PHE A 50 -11.82 -22.65 11.20
N ASN A 51 -10.74 -21.88 11.32
CA ASN A 51 -9.52 -22.25 12.00
C ASN A 51 -8.80 -20.99 12.51
N TRP A 52 -8.91 -20.77 13.82
CA TRP A 52 -8.40 -19.55 14.44
C TRP A 52 -6.87 -19.45 14.40
N GLN A 53 -6.14 -20.58 14.48
CA GLN A 53 -4.67 -20.55 14.41
C GLN A 53 -4.18 -20.05 13.05
N TRP A 54 -4.75 -20.58 11.97
CA TRP A 54 -4.43 -20.13 10.61
C TRP A 54 -4.90 -18.70 10.37
N GLY A 55 -6.07 -18.31 10.87
CA GLY A 55 -6.56 -16.93 10.80
C GLY A 55 -5.58 -15.95 11.47
N VAL A 56 -5.22 -16.20 12.72
CA VAL A 56 -4.25 -15.36 13.45
C VAL A 56 -2.88 -15.36 12.77
N GLY A 57 -2.40 -16.51 12.31
CA GLY A 57 -1.11 -16.64 11.62
C GLY A 57 -1.06 -15.82 10.33
N LEU A 58 -2.10 -15.89 9.48
CA LEU A 58 -2.20 -15.11 8.25
C LEU A 58 -2.32 -13.61 8.53
N PHE A 59 -3.08 -13.23 9.56
CA PHE A 59 -3.24 -11.82 9.94
C PHE A 59 -1.91 -11.22 10.39
N VAL A 60 -1.26 -11.85 11.37
CA VAL A 60 0.02 -11.38 11.93
C VAL A 60 1.13 -11.46 10.87
N GLY A 61 1.21 -12.56 10.13
CA GLY A 61 2.20 -12.74 9.06
C GLY A 61 2.04 -11.73 7.93
N GLY A 62 0.81 -11.44 7.50
CA GLY A 62 0.51 -10.44 6.48
C GLY A 62 0.89 -9.02 6.91
N TRP A 63 0.72 -8.67 8.19
CA TRP A 63 1.21 -7.40 8.74
C TRP A 63 2.73 -7.34 8.79
N ILE A 64 3.40 -8.36 9.33
CA ILE A 64 4.87 -8.43 9.38
C ILE A 64 5.47 -8.26 7.99
N LEU A 65 4.93 -8.96 6.99
CA LEU A 65 5.41 -8.89 5.61
C LEU A 65 5.34 -7.45 5.05
N GLN A 66 4.23 -6.75 5.25
CA GLN A 66 4.07 -5.35 4.82
C GLN A 66 5.00 -4.39 5.57
N PHE A 67 5.19 -4.59 6.89
CA PHE A 67 6.14 -3.78 7.64
C PHE A 67 7.59 -4.00 7.18
N ILE A 68 7.96 -5.21 6.77
CA ILE A 68 9.27 -5.49 6.17
C ILE A 68 9.43 -4.70 4.86
N GLY A 69 8.44 -4.72 3.98
CA GLY A 69 8.46 -3.95 2.73
C GLY A 69 8.67 -2.45 2.98
N HIS A 70 7.91 -1.90 3.91
CA HIS A 70 8.04 -0.50 4.34
C HIS A 70 9.38 -0.18 5.01
N GLY A 71 9.92 -1.11 5.81
CA GLY A 71 11.20 -0.97 6.49
C GLY A 71 12.38 -0.95 5.52
N ILE A 72 12.31 -1.73 4.43
CA ILE A 72 13.33 -1.73 3.36
C ILE A 72 13.32 -0.39 2.60
N GLU A 73 12.14 0.17 2.34
CA GLU A 73 12.02 1.45 1.61
C GLU A 73 12.20 2.68 2.52
N GLY A 74 12.26 2.51 3.84
CA GLY A 74 12.38 3.60 4.82
C GLY A 74 11.10 4.46 4.97
N ASN A 75 10.04 4.11 4.24
CA ASN A 75 8.78 4.83 4.23
C ASN A 75 7.82 4.30 5.29
N LYS A 76 7.16 5.21 6.02
CA LYS A 76 6.11 4.82 6.98
C LYS A 76 4.85 4.33 6.25
N PRO A 77 4.17 3.29 6.76
CA PRO A 77 2.88 2.86 6.23
C PRO A 77 1.86 3.99 6.18
N SER A 78 1.04 4.04 5.12
CA SER A 78 0.09 5.14 4.90
C SER A 78 -0.90 5.33 6.04
N PHE A 79 -1.34 4.25 6.70
CA PHE A 79 -2.26 4.34 7.84
C PHE A 79 -1.65 5.00 9.08
N MET A 80 -0.32 4.99 9.22
CA MET A 80 0.36 5.72 10.30
C MET A 80 0.31 7.23 10.08
N LYS A 81 0.12 7.67 8.83
CA LYS A 81 -0.07 9.09 8.48
C LYS A 81 -1.53 9.51 8.70
N ASP A 82 -2.48 8.63 8.35
CA ASP A 82 -3.91 8.83 8.61
C ASP A 82 -4.62 7.48 8.81
N PRO A 83 -5.19 7.20 10.01
CA PRO A 83 -5.94 5.96 10.27
C PRO A 83 -7.09 5.68 9.29
N ARG A 84 -7.62 6.71 8.60
CA ARG A 84 -8.67 6.55 7.57
C ARG A 84 -8.25 5.63 6.43
N PHE A 85 -6.95 5.49 6.15
CA PHE A 85 -6.46 4.57 5.13
C PHE A 85 -6.76 3.10 5.45
N LEU A 86 -6.95 2.72 6.73
CA LEU A 86 -7.43 1.38 7.09
C LEU A 86 -8.88 1.13 6.66
N LEU A 87 -9.68 2.20 6.56
CA LEU A 87 -11.12 2.11 6.26
C LEU A 87 -11.41 2.08 4.77
N ILE A 88 -10.49 2.52 3.91
CA ILE A 88 -10.69 2.53 2.45
C ILE A 88 -11.01 1.13 1.91
N GLY A 89 -10.28 0.11 2.35
CA GLY A 89 -10.51 -1.28 1.95
C GLY A 89 -11.91 -1.79 2.33
N PRO A 90 -12.31 -1.75 3.62
CA PRO A 90 -13.65 -2.11 4.05
C PRO A 90 -14.75 -1.30 3.36
N LEU A 91 -14.58 0.02 3.23
CA LEU A 91 -15.57 0.90 2.57
C LEU A 91 -15.76 0.53 1.10
N PHE A 92 -14.69 0.17 0.38
CA PHE A 92 -14.77 -0.30 -1.00
C PHE A 92 -15.62 -1.57 -1.10
N ILE A 93 -15.41 -2.56 -0.22
CA ILE A 93 -16.19 -3.81 -0.23
C ILE A 93 -17.67 -3.54 0.07
N ILE A 94 -17.96 -2.69 1.07
CA ILE A 94 -19.33 -2.30 1.42
C ILE A 94 -19.98 -1.58 0.23
N GLN A 95 -19.28 -0.62 -0.38
CA GLN A 95 -19.79 0.14 -1.51
C GLN A 95 -20.05 -0.76 -2.72
N GLU A 96 -19.12 -1.66 -3.06
CA GLU A 96 -19.24 -2.55 -4.20
C GLU A 96 -20.31 -3.63 -3.97
N GLY A 97 -20.43 -4.15 -2.76
CA GLY A 97 -21.51 -5.05 -2.35
C GLY A 97 -22.87 -4.38 -2.44
N PHE A 98 -23.00 -3.17 -1.88
CA PHE A 98 -24.23 -2.37 -1.95
C PHE A 98 -24.60 -2.04 -3.40
N ARG A 99 -23.63 -1.66 -4.25
CA ARG A 99 -23.82 -1.41 -5.68
C ARG A 99 -24.37 -2.61 -6.43
N LYS A 100 -23.78 -3.79 -6.21
CA LYS A 100 -24.25 -5.04 -6.83
C LYS A 100 -25.66 -5.40 -6.37
N LEU A 101 -25.98 -5.17 -5.10
CA LEU A 101 -27.32 -5.41 -4.56
C LEU A 101 -28.39 -4.49 -5.16
N ILE A 102 -28.06 -3.23 -5.44
CA ILE A 102 -29.00 -2.25 -6.02
C ILE A 102 -28.97 -2.20 -7.56
N GLY A 103 -28.15 -3.03 -8.22
CA GLY A 103 -28.07 -3.12 -9.68
C GLY A 103 -27.53 -1.86 -10.38
N LYS A 104 -26.83 -0.95 -9.69
CA LYS A 104 -26.29 0.27 -10.32
C LYS A 104 -24.91 0.00 -10.91
N SER A 105 -24.77 0.12 -12.24
CA SER A 105 -23.48 0.17 -12.92
C SER A 105 -22.79 1.52 -12.67
N THR A 106 -21.45 1.50 -12.60
CA THR A 106 -20.61 2.69 -12.48
C THR A 106 -20.95 3.69 -13.60
N PRO A 107 -21.27 4.96 -13.31
CA PRO A 107 -21.33 5.99 -14.35
C PRO A 107 -19.95 6.09 -15.02
N PRO A 108 -19.88 6.25 -16.35
CA PRO A 108 -18.59 6.38 -17.03
C PRO A 108 -17.76 7.49 -16.38
N ALA A 109 -16.47 7.22 -16.16
CA ALA A 109 -15.53 8.25 -15.73
C ALA A 109 -15.63 9.42 -16.72
N LYS A 110 -15.79 10.64 -16.22
CA LYS A 110 -15.75 11.82 -17.08
C LYS A 110 -14.30 12.00 -17.53
N ASP A 111 -14.11 11.87 -18.83
CA ASP A 111 -12.90 12.23 -19.59
C ASP A 111 -12.37 13.63 -19.23
#